data_AF-A0A533Z984-F1
#
_entry.id   AF-A0A533Z984-F1
#
_cell.length_a   1.000
_cell.length_b   1.000
_cell.length_c   1.000
_cell.angle_alpha   90.00
_cell.angle_beta   90.00
_cell.angle_gamma   90.00
#
_symmetry.space_group_name_H-M   'P 1'
#
loop_
_entity.id
_entity.type
_entity.pdbx_description
1 polymer ?
#
loop_
_entity_poly.entity_id
_entity_poly.type
_entity_poly.pdbx_seq_one_letter_code
_entity_poly.pdbx_strand_id
1 'polypeptide(L)'
;MLNEHRGIPLALVIGVTLYTAILTYLTWVQYENLGDPAFDMGVNLQMSATILQTGLPLETANWAITNGRLSTNFFGIHFSPVKYLIAGAYWVYPSAITLLLLQALFVALGSLPTYKLCARVTRDQRISLLLSALYLLFPPTIMANLYDVHEEAIIPFAL
;
A
#
# COMPACT_ATOMS: atom_id res chain seq x y z
N MET A 1 4.82 38.80 2.03
CA MET A 1 3.96 38.35 0.92
C MET A 1 3.85 36.84 1.02
N LEU A 2 2.70 36.36 1.49
CA LEU A 2 2.43 34.94 1.68
C LEU A 2 2.23 34.33 0.31
N ASN A 3 3.22 33.57 -0.19
CA ASN A 3 3.04 32.80 -1.42
C ASN A 3 1.91 31.80 -1.17
N GLU A 4 0.80 32.02 -1.85
CA GLU A 4 -0.33 31.09 -1.93
C GLU A 4 0.18 29.68 -2.22
N HIS A 5 -0.41 28.71 -1.51
CA HIS A 5 -0.08 27.30 -1.59
C HIS A 5 -0.15 26.81 -3.05
N ARG A 6 0.99 26.84 -3.75
CA ARG A 6 1.11 26.21 -5.07
C ARG A 6 0.75 24.74 -4.90
N GLY A 7 -0.10 24.25 -5.82
CA GLY A 7 -0.53 22.86 -5.85
C GLY A 7 0.62 21.87 -5.92
N ILE A 8 0.30 20.58 -5.92
CA ILE A 8 1.30 19.50 -5.95
C ILE A 8 2.19 19.68 -7.20
N PRO A 9 3.53 19.77 -7.04
CA PRO A 9 4.42 19.95 -8.18
C PRO A 9 4.30 18.80 -9.17
N LEU A 10 4.33 19.10 -10.47
CA LEU A 10 4.30 18.08 -11.53
C LEU A 10 5.43 17.05 -11.38
N ALA A 11 6.62 17.50 -10.96
CA ALA A 11 7.74 16.62 -10.68
C ALA A 11 7.42 15.53 -9.64
N LEU A 12 6.61 15.86 -8.62
CA LEU A 12 6.20 14.89 -7.61
C LEU A 12 5.17 13.90 -8.18
N VAL A 13 4.25 14.36 -9.02
CA VAL A 13 3.28 13.48 -9.72
C VAL A 13 4.01 12.49 -10.64
N ILE A 14 5.01 12.95 -11.38
CA ILE A 14 5.87 12.08 -12.19
C ILE A 14 6.60 11.08 -11.30
N GLY A 15 7.16 11.52 -10.16
CA GLY A 15 7.83 10.65 -9.19
C GLY A 15 6.92 9.54 -8.66
N VAL A 16 5.69 9.89 -8.25
CA VAL A 16 4.67 8.92 -7.82
C VAL A 16 4.36 7.92 -8.93
N THR A 17 4.12 8.41 -10.15
CA THR A 17 3.77 7.56 -11.30
C THR A 17 4.89 6.57 -11.64
N LEU A 18 6.13 7.06 -11.71
CA LEU A 18 7.29 6.22 -12.00
C LEU A 18 7.55 5.21 -10.88
N TYR A 19 7.48 5.64 -9.62
CA TYR A 19 7.64 4.75 -8.47
C TYR A 19 6.61 3.63 -8.52
N THR A 20 5.33 3.97 -8.65
CA THR A 20 4.24 2.98 -8.70
C THR A 20 4.45 2.01 -9.86
N ALA A 21 4.75 2.48 -11.07
CA ALA A 21 4.97 1.61 -12.22
C ALA A 21 6.18 0.67 -12.03
N ILE A 22 7.31 1.20 -11.55
CA ILE A 22 8.53 0.41 -11.34
C ILE A 22 8.31 -0.64 -10.25
N LEU A 23 7.79 -0.24 -9.08
CA LEU A 23 7.61 -1.15 -7.97
C LEU A 23 6.58 -2.23 -8.30
N THR A 24 5.46 -1.87 -8.94
CA THR A 24 4.46 -2.85 -9.40
C THR A 24 5.08 -3.88 -10.34
N TYR A 25 5.92 -3.44 -11.29
CA TYR A 25 6.59 -4.35 -12.21
C TYR A 25 7.58 -5.28 -11.47
N LEU A 26 8.42 -4.73 -10.60
CA LEU A 26 9.42 -5.50 -9.86
C LEU A 26 8.77 -6.55 -8.95
N THR A 27 7.75 -6.16 -8.19
CA THR A 27 7.04 -7.08 -7.29
C THR A 27 6.22 -8.10 -8.08
N TRP A 28 5.69 -7.74 -9.25
CA TRP A 28 5.02 -8.71 -10.13
C TRP A 28 6.00 -9.76 -10.66
N VAL A 29 7.19 -9.35 -11.12
CA VAL A 29 8.25 -10.29 -11.53
C VAL A 29 8.68 -11.19 -10.36
N GLN A 30 8.77 -10.65 -9.14
CA GLN A 30 9.06 -11.43 -7.94
C GLN A 30 7.97 -12.47 -7.66
N TYR A 31 6.69 -12.06 -7.75
CA TYR A 31 5.54 -12.92 -7.57
C TYR A 31 5.51 -14.08 -8.58
N GLU A 32 5.67 -13.80 -9.88
CA GLU A 32 5.67 -14.83 -10.94
C GLU A 32 6.85 -15.81 -10.80
N ASN A 33 7.99 -15.34 -10.29
CA ASN A 33 9.16 -16.18 -10.04
C ASN A 33 9.11 -16.93 -8.70
N LEU A 34 8.03 -16.78 -7.92
CA LEU A 34 7.89 -17.35 -6.57
C LEU A 34 9.03 -16.92 -5.62
N GLY A 35 9.54 -15.69 -5.82
CA GLY A 35 10.66 -15.11 -5.08
C GLY A 35 10.25 -14.28 -3.86
N ASP A 36 8.97 -14.26 -3.50
CA ASP A 36 8.44 -13.61 -2.30
C ASP A 36 8.08 -14.69 -1.27
N PRO A 37 8.25 -14.46 0.05
CA PRO A 37 7.60 -15.27 1.08
C PRO A 37 6.06 -15.24 0.96
N ALA A 38 5.49 -16.04 0.05
CA ALA A 38 4.08 -16.07 -0.37
C ALA A 38 2.98 -16.19 0.71
N PHE A 39 3.33 -16.18 2.00
CA PHE A 39 2.44 -16.17 3.14
C PHE A 39 1.48 -14.98 3.12
N ASP A 40 1.98 -13.73 3.22
CA ASP A 40 1.10 -12.56 3.34
C ASP A 40 0.37 -12.27 2.03
N MET A 41 1.03 -12.49 0.88
CA MET A 41 0.38 -12.38 -0.42
C MET A 41 -0.77 -13.39 -0.57
N GLY A 42 -0.58 -14.64 -0.15
CA GLY A 42 -1.62 -15.67 -0.18
C GLY A 42 -2.83 -15.33 0.70
N VAL A 43 -2.58 -14.82 1.91
CA VAL A 43 -3.62 -14.32 2.83
C VAL A 43 -4.44 -13.22 2.17
N ASN A 44 -3.77 -12.23 1.57
CA ASN A 44 -4.43 -11.08 0.94
C ASN A 44 -5.29 -11.47 -0.26
N LEU A 45 -4.79 -12.38 -1.11
CA LEU A 45 -5.53 -12.90 -2.27
C LEU A 45 -6.76 -13.69 -1.82
N GLN A 46 -6.59 -14.62 -0.89
CA GLN A 46 -7.69 -15.44 -0.37
C GLN A 46 -8.76 -14.56 0.28
N MET A 47 -8.36 -13.63 1.13
CA MET A 47 -9.26 -12.73 1.84
C MET A 47 -10.05 -11.83 0.87
N SER A 48 -9.39 -11.29 -0.16
CA SER A 48 -10.07 -10.48 -1.19
C SER A 48 -11.13 -11.32 -1.92
N ALA A 49 -10.82 -12.57 -2.25
CA ALA A 49 -11.78 -13.48 -2.88
C ALA A 49 -12.95 -13.84 -1.94
N THR A 50 -12.70 -14.12 -0.65
CA THR A 50 -13.74 -14.51 0.31
C THR A 50 -14.66 -13.34 0.68
N ILE A 51 -14.13 -12.11 0.74
CA ILE A 51 -14.96 -10.90 0.89
C ILE A 51 -15.95 -10.81 -0.27
N LEU A 52 -15.50 -11.01 -1.51
CA LEU A 52 -16.37 -10.92 -2.68
C LEU A 52 -17.39 -12.06 -2.76
N GLN A 53 -17.03 -13.27 -2.34
CA GLN A 53 -17.90 -14.44 -2.41
C GLN A 53 -18.90 -14.52 -1.25
N THR A 54 -18.49 -14.12 -0.05
CA THR A 54 -19.24 -14.39 1.20
C THR A 54 -19.55 -13.14 2.01
N GLY A 55 -18.92 -12.00 1.70
CA GLY A 55 -19.00 -10.79 2.50
C GLY A 55 -18.15 -10.83 3.77
N LEU A 56 -17.32 -11.86 3.97
CA LEU A 56 -16.50 -12.04 5.17
C LEU A 56 -15.01 -12.15 4.81
N PRO A 57 -14.09 -11.55 5.61
CA PRO A 57 -12.65 -11.60 5.39
C PRO A 57 -12.07 -12.90 5.95
N LEU A 58 -12.30 -13.99 5.22
CA LEU A 58 -11.88 -15.33 5.64
C LEU A 58 -10.56 -15.72 4.99
N GLU A 59 -9.68 -16.34 5.76
CA GLU A 59 -8.40 -16.86 5.30
C GLU A 59 -7.98 -18.11 6.11
N THR A 60 -7.00 -18.86 5.61
CA THR A 60 -6.60 -20.16 6.16
C THR A 60 -5.16 -20.23 6.65
N ALA A 61 -4.38 -19.15 6.59
CA ALA A 61 -2.96 -19.16 6.95
C ALA A 61 -2.70 -18.56 8.35
N ASN A 62 -3.45 -17.53 8.75
CA ASN A 62 -3.42 -17.00 10.10
C ASN A 62 -4.49 -17.69 10.95
N TRP A 63 -4.04 -18.45 11.94
CA TRP A 63 -4.93 -19.14 12.87
C TRP A 63 -4.92 -18.43 14.21
N ALA A 64 -6.05 -17.87 14.60
CA ALA A 64 -6.28 -17.48 15.98
C ALA A 64 -7.18 -18.49 16.67
N ILE A 65 -6.79 -18.88 17.88
CA ILE A 65 -7.65 -19.62 18.78
C ILE A 65 -8.36 -18.60 19.66
N THR A 66 -9.66 -18.40 19.42
CA THR A 66 -10.50 -17.55 20.26
C THR A 66 -11.50 -18.44 20.98
N ASN A 67 -11.52 -18.41 22.32
CA ASN A 67 -12.40 -19.25 23.15
C ASN A 67 -12.32 -20.76 22.84
N GLY A 68 -11.12 -21.27 22.55
CA GLY A 68 -10.91 -22.69 22.25
C GLY A 68 -11.41 -23.14 20.86
N ARG A 69 -11.76 -22.19 19.98
CA ARG A 69 -12.15 -22.46 18.59
C ARG A 69 -11.18 -21.80 17.63
N LEU A 70 -10.89 -22.51 16.54
CA LEU A 70 -10.14 -21.96 15.41
C LEU A 70 -11.00 -20.88 14.74
N SER A 71 -10.50 -19.66 14.67
CA SER A 71 -11.06 -18.57 13.87
C SER A 71 -10.27 -18.48 12.57
N THR A 72 -11.00 -18.48 11.45
CA THR A 72 -10.49 -18.19 10.10
C THR A 72 -10.84 -16.77 9.66
N ASN A 73 -11.44 -15.98 10.53
CA ASN A 73 -11.77 -14.59 10.25
C ASN A 73 -10.55 -13.73 10.56
N PHE A 74 -9.99 -13.12 9.51
CA PHE A 74 -8.80 -12.26 9.59
C PHE A 74 -8.99 -11.12 10.60
N PHE A 75 -10.19 -10.53 10.71
CA PHE A 75 -10.46 -9.44 11.64
C PHE A 75 -10.46 -9.87 13.12
N GLY A 76 -10.50 -11.18 13.40
CA GLY A 76 -10.26 -11.71 14.74
C GLY A 76 -8.80 -11.56 15.20
N ILE A 77 -7.90 -11.21 14.28
CA ILE A 77 -6.44 -11.10 14.48
C ILE A 77 -5.98 -9.69 14.11
N HIS A 78 -6.31 -9.26 12.90
CA HIS A 78 -5.95 -7.98 12.29
C HIS A 78 -7.22 -7.23 11.88
N PHE A 79 -7.73 -6.36 12.76
CA PHE A 79 -8.92 -5.57 12.44
C PHE A 79 -8.59 -4.52 11.37
N SER A 80 -8.98 -4.78 10.12
CA SER A 80 -8.56 -4.01 8.96
C SER A 80 -9.70 -3.73 7.96
N PRO A 81 -10.65 -2.82 8.30
CA PRO A 81 -11.80 -2.52 7.42
C PRO A 81 -11.43 -2.06 6.01
N VAL A 82 -10.23 -1.50 5.81
CA VAL A 82 -9.71 -1.08 4.51
C VAL A 82 -9.64 -2.24 3.50
N LYS A 83 -9.57 -3.49 3.95
CA LYS A 83 -9.62 -4.69 3.11
C LYS A 83 -10.86 -4.76 2.22
N TYR A 84 -11.99 -4.17 2.62
CA TYR A 84 -13.18 -4.11 1.76
C TYR A 84 -13.01 -3.18 0.56
N LEU A 85 -12.28 -2.06 0.72
CA LEU A 85 -11.93 -1.19 -0.40
C LEU A 85 -10.95 -1.90 -1.35
N ILE A 86 -9.98 -2.62 -0.78
CA ILE A 86 -9.04 -3.44 -1.54
C ILE A 86 -9.79 -4.55 -2.31
N ALA A 87 -10.73 -5.25 -1.68
CA ALA A 87 -11.57 -6.25 -2.33
C ALA A 87 -12.42 -5.64 -3.46
N GLY A 88 -12.93 -4.42 -3.28
CA GLY A 88 -13.63 -3.69 -4.34
C GLY A 88 -12.76 -3.39 -5.56
N ALA A 89 -11.50 -3.03 -5.35
CA ALA A 89 -10.54 -2.86 -6.45
C ALA A 89 -10.13 -4.21 -7.07
N TYR A 90 -9.95 -5.24 -6.25
CA TYR A 90 -9.68 -6.61 -6.70
C TYR A 90 -10.82 -7.17 -7.55
N TRP A 91 -12.08 -6.80 -7.28
CA TRP A 91 -13.22 -7.20 -8.11
C TRP A 91 -13.12 -6.71 -9.56
N VAL A 92 -12.51 -5.54 -9.81
CA VAL A 92 -12.31 -5.00 -11.17
C VAL A 92 -11.34 -5.86 -11.97
N TYR A 93 -10.26 -6.31 -11.33
CA TYR A 93 -9.28 -7.22 -11.93
C TYR A 93 -8.76 -8.19 -10.86
N PRO A 94 -9.31 -9.41 -10.76
CA PRO A 94 -9.03 -10.34 -9.67
C PRO A 94 -7.69 -11.06 -9.86
N SER A 95 -6.60 -10.34 -9.62
CA SER A 95 -5.23 -10.79 -9.82
C SER A 95 -4.29 -10.19 -8.78
N ALA A 96 -3.17 -10.89 -8.53
CA ALA A 96 -2.05 -10.43 -7.73
C ALA A 96 -1.59 -9.02 -8.10
N ILE A 97 -1.51 -8.72 -9.39
CA ILE A 97 -1.04 -7.42 -9.89
C ILE A 97 -1.89 -6.25 -9.37
N THR A 98 -3.18 -6.47 -9.12
CA THR A 98 -4.07 -5.43 -8.57
C THR A 98 -3.66 -5.06 -7.16
N LEU A 99 -3.35 -6.05 -6.32
CA LEU A 99 -2.93 -5.80 -4.94
C LEU A 99 -1.55 -5.15 -4.87
N LEU A 100 -0.62 -5.62 -5.70
CA LEU A 100 0.72 -5.04 -5.85
C LEU A 100 0.66 -3.59 -6.32
N LEU A 101 -0.17 -3.31 -7.33
CA LEU A 101 -0.39 -1.97 -7.86
C LEU A 101 -0.97 -1.03 -6.79
N LEU A 102 -1.97 -1.49 -6.03
CA LEU A 102 -2.58 -0.69 -4.98
C LEU A 102 -1.57 -0.33 -3.89
N GLN A 103 -0.78 -1.31 -3.42
CA GLN A 103 0.25 -1.05 -2.42
C GLN A 103 1.28 -0.03 -2.95
N ALA A 104 1.84 -0.26 -4.14
CA ALA A 104 2.82 0.64 -4.75
C ALA A 104 2.27 2.04 -4.99
N LEU A 105 0.97 2.16 -5.31
CA LEU A 105 0.29 3.43 -5.45
C LEU A 105 0.16 4.15 -4.11
N PHE A 106 -0.40 3.49 -3.09
CA PHE A 106 -0.67 4.13 -1.80
C PHE A 106 0.62 4.47 -1.03
N VAL A 107 1.64 3.62 -1.10
CA VAL A 107 2.97 3.95 -0.57
C VAL A 107 3.51 5.19 -1.27
N ALA A 108 3.47 5.25 -2.61
CA ALA A 108 3.95 6.42 -3.35
C ALA A 108 3.16 7.70 -3.01
N LEU A 109 1.83 7.58 -2.87
CA LEU A 109 0.96 8.68 -2.49
C LEU A 109 1.28 9.25 -1.09
N GLY A 110 1.95 8.49 -0.20
CA GLY A 110 2.52 9.01 1.07
C GLY A 110 3.54 10.15 0.89
N SER A 111 4.10 10.30 -0.31
CA SER A 111 4.95 11.46 -0.65
C SER A 111 4.16 12.78 -0.71
N LEU A 112 2.83 12.74 -0.92
CA LEU A 112 1.97 13.92 -1.00
C LEU A 112 1.72 14.59 0.36
N PRO A 113 1.28 13.88 1.43
CA PRO A 113 1.22 14.47 2.76
C PRO A 113 2.62 14.86 3.26
N THR A 114 3.66 14.09 2.91
CA THR A 114 5.06 14.47 3.18
C THR A 114 5.41 15.84 2.58
N TYR A 115 5.05 16.09 1.31
CA TYR A 115 5.27 17.37 0.64
C TYR A 115 4.52 18.50 1.34
N LYS A 116 3.24 18.30 1.64
CA LYS A 116 2.40 19.30 2.30
C LYS A 116 2.93 19.65 3.70
N LEU A 117 3.36 18.64 4.45
CA LEU A 117 3.94 18.82 5.78
C LEU A 117 5.25 19.59 5.71
N CYS A 118 6.16 19.18 4.82
CA CYS A 118 7.43 19.89 4.62
C CYS A 118 7.19 21.34 4.20
N ALA A 119 6.26 21.59 3.27
CA ALA A 119 5.95 22.93 2.79
C ALA A 119 5.41 23.83 3.91
N ARG A 120 4.64 23.26 4.84
CA ARG A 120 4.14 23.97 6.02
C ARG A 120 5.26 24.30 7.02
N VAL A 121 6.19 23.38 7.24
CA VAL A 121 7.26 23.51 8.25
C VAL A 121 8.42 24.36 7.74
N THR A 122 8.95 24.04 6.55
CA THR A 122 10.15 24.69 5.99
C THR A 122 9.83 26.01 5.30
N ARG A 123 8.58 26.18 4.85
CA ARG A 123 8.14 27.29 3.98
C ARG A 123 8.96 27.41 2.70
N ASP A 124 9.63 26.33 2.29
CA ASP A 124 10.46 26.25 1.08
C ASP A 124 10.00 25.08 0.22
N GLN A 125 9.53 25.38 -1.00
CA GLN A 125 9.03 24.39 -1.94
C GLN A 125 10.10 23.45 -2.47
N ARG A 126 11.34 23.93 -2.64
CA ARG A 126 12.47 23.12 -3.14
C ARG A 126 12.89 22.10 -2.09
N ILE A 127 13.02 22.54 -0.84
CA ILE A 127 13.32 21.63 0.29
C ILE A 127 12.18 20.62 0.45
N SER A 128 10.94 21.06 0.33
CA SER A 128 9.77 20.17 0.45
C SER A 128 9.71 19.13 -0.66
N LEU A 129 10.00 19.52 -1.89
CA LEU A 129 10.07 18.60 -3.03
C LEU A 129 11.23 17.60 -2.83
N LEU A 130 12.39 18.07 -2.40
CA LEU A 130 13.55 17.22 -2.12
C LEU A 130 13.23 16.17 -1.05
N LEU A 131 12.64 16.57 0.08
CA LEU A 131 12.28 15.64 1.16
C LEU A 131 11.20 14.62 0.73
N SER A 132 10.27 15.03 -0.12
CA SER A 132 9.24 14.14 -0.66
C SER A 132 9.80 13.15 -1.68
N ALA A 133 10.77 13.59 -2.49
CA ALA A 133 11.52 12.71 -3.38
C ALA A 133 12.39 11.72 -2.58
N LEU A 134 13.02 12.17 -1.50
CA LEU A 134 13.77 11.30 -0.59
C LEU A 134 12.88 10.26 0.08
N TYR A 135 11.64 10.60 0.44
CA TYR A 135 10.67 9.62 0.93
C TYR A 135 10.43 8.48 -0.07
N LEU A 136 10.28 8.80 -1.36
CA LEU A 136 10.11 7.79 -2.42
C LEU A 136 11.38 6.95 -2.61
N LEU A 137 12.56 7.52 -2.42
CA LEU A 137 13.84 6.82 -2.58
C LEU A 137 14.33 6.15 -1.28
N PHE A 138 13.61 6.31 -0.18
CA PHE A 138 14.04 5.84 1.12
C PHE A 138 13.97 4.31 1.16
N PRO A 139 15.06 3.59 1.48
CA PRO A 139 15.08 2.12 1.37
C PRO A 139 13.96 1.41 2.13
N PRO A 140 13.59 1.80 3.38
CA PRO A 140 12.42 1.22 4.06
C PRO A 140 11.10 1.40 3.31
N THR A 141 10.88 2.55 2.65
CA THR A 141 9.68 2.79 1.83
C THR A 141 9.66 1.85 0.62
N ILE A 142 10.80 1.64 -0.02
CA ILE A 142 10.95 0.67 -1.12
C ILE A 142 10.74 -0.76 -0.62
N MET A 143 11.34 -1.12 0.53
CA MET A 143 11.22 -2.45 1.12
C MET A 143 9.79 -2.79 1.54
N ALA A 144 8.99 -1.80 1.95
CA ALA A 144 7.57 -1.99 2.24
C ALA A 144 6.76 -2.49 1.02
N ASN A 145 7.29 -2.36 -0.20
CA ASN A 145 6.69 -2.93 -1.40
C ASN A 145 7.23 -4.30 -1.78
N LEU A 146 8.50 -4.55 -1.48
CA LEU A 146 9.22 -5.77 -1.87
C LEU A 146 9.08 -6.93 -0.86
N TYR A 147 8.25 -6.74 0.16
CA TYR A 147 7.96 -7.71 1.21
C TYR A 147 6.45 -7.92 1.26
N ASP A 148 5.92 -8.70 0.30
CA ASP A 148 4.49 -9.01 0.12
C ASP A 148 3.53 -7.82 0.24
N VAL A 149 2.21 -8.10 0.27
CA VAL A 149 1.16 -7.09 0.43
C VAL A 149 0.71 -6.96 1.88
N HIS A 150 0.76 -5.75 2.41
CA HIS A 150 0.42 -5.38 3.78
C HIS A 150 -0.45 -4.12 3.79
N GLU A 151 -1.60 -4.16 4.47
CA GLU A 151 -2.47 -2.98 4.59
C GLU A 151 -1.80 -1.83 5.34
N GLU A 152 -0.86 -2.13 6.23
CA GLU A 152 -0.15 -1.16 7.05
C GLU A 152 0.74 -0.26 6.19
N ALA A 153 1.17 -0.74 5.02
CA ALA A 153 1.94 0.04 4.06
C ALA A 153 1.15 1.24 3.50
N ILE A 154 -0.18 1.26 3.64
CA ILE A 154 -1.05 2.36 3.18
C ILE A 154 -1.03 3.54 4.17
N ILE A 155 -0.65 3.32 5.44
CA ILE A 155 -0.72 4.31 6.53
C ILE A 155 -0.04 5.64 6.19
N PRO A 156 1.15 5.70 5.57
CA PRO A 156 1.82 6.97 5.26
C PRO A 156 0.99 7.94 4.39
N PHE A 157 0.06 7.41 3.57
CA PHE A 157 -0.88 8.25 2.82
C PHE A 157 -2.02 8.80 3.68
N ALA A 158 -2.41 8.09 4.74
CA ALA A 158 -3.57 8.40 5.57
C ALA A 158 -3.29 9.39 6.72
N LEU A 159 -2.04 9.87 6.87
CA LEU A 159 -1.59 10.85 7.87
C LEU A 159 -1.64 12.29 7.33
#